data_AF-A0A4Y9FKX0-F1
#
_entry.id   AF-A0A4Y9FKX0-F1
#
_cell.length_a   1.000
_cell.length_b   1.000
_cell.length_c   1.000
_cell.angle_alpha   90.00
_cell.angle_beta   90.00
_cell.angle_gamma   90.00
#
_symmetry.space_group_name_H-M   'P 1'
#
loop_
_entity.id
_entity.type
_entity.pdbx_description
1 polymer ?
#
loop_
_entity_poly.entity_id
_entity_poly.type
_entity_poly.pdbx_seq_one_letter_code
_entity_poly.pdbx_strand_id
1 'polypeptide(L)'
;MFKTATLFEFEFQYHAEMACFCDEEGGRATFLSKNYDEIHLTIELENGHLVFHPRWNVKIKTVQGTSKKYVIDINFPDEVMNLDDCPMVTED
;
A
#
# COMPACT_ATOMS: atom_id res chain seq x y z
N MET A 1 2.02 -3.50 11.92
CA MET A 1 2.74 -2.30 12.43
C MET A 1 2.93 -1.35 11.26
N PHE A 2 2.93 -0.02 11.45
CA PHE A 2 3.07 0.97 10.37
C PHE A 2 4.40 1.73 10.46
N LYS A 3 4.90 2.17 9.30
CA LYS A 3 6.02 3.11 9.11
C LYS A 3 5.47 4.44 8.58
N THR A 4 6.28 5.50 8.65
CA THR A 4 5.94 6.81 8.07
C THR A 4 7.07 7.30 7.19
N ALA A 5 6.74 7.92 6.06
CA ALA A 5 7.68 8.65 5.19
C ALA A 5 7.02 9.93 4.67
N THR A 6 7.84 10.97 4.42
CA THR A 6 7.40 12.19 3.76
C THR A 6 7.93 12.18 2.33
N LEU A 7 7.03 12.24 1.35
CA LEU A 7 7.33 12.21 -0.09
C LEU A 7 6.59 13.36 -0.76
N PHE A 8 7.25 14.16 -1.59
CA PHE A 8 6.62 15.27 -2.32
C PHE A 8 5.85 16.26 -1.41
N GLU A 9 6.33 16.50 -0.19
CA GLU A 9 5.63 17.26 0.87
C GLU A 9 4.37 16.60 1.49
N PHE A 10 4.04 15.37 1.10
CA PHE A 10 2.95 14.58 1.68
C PHE A 10 3.48 13.52 2.66
N GLU A 11 2.76 13.31 3.75
CA GLU A 11 3.09 12.27 4.73
C GLU A 11 2.32 10.98 4.40
N PHE A 12 3.05 9.88 4.28
CA PHE A 12 2.51 8.55 4.03
C PHE A 12 2.79 7.66 5.22
N GLN A 13 1.74 7.17 5.86
CA GLN A 13 1.83 6.06 6.80
C GLN A 13 1.56 4.77 6.05
N TYR A 14 2.44 3.77 6.15
CA TYR A 14 2.37 2.56 5.32
C TYR A 14 2.76 1.29 6.07
N HIS A 15 2.22 0.14 5.67
CA HIS A 15 2.45 -1.13 6.37
C HIS A 15 3.96 -1.47 6.49
N ALA A 16 4.40 -1.96 7.66
CA ALA A 16 5.82 -2.19 7.94
C ALA A 16 6.48 -3.27 7.06
N GLU A 17 5.69 -4.18 6.51
CA GLU A 17 6.11 -5.18 5.53
C GLU A 17 6.30 -4.62 4.12
N MET A 18 6.16 -3.30 3.94
CA MET A 18 6.58 -2.63 2.72
C MET A 18 7.90 -1.88 2.89
N ALA A 19 8.60 -1.76 1.77
CA ALA A 19 9.68 -0.82 1.53
C ALA A 19 9.17 0.30 0.62
N CYS A 20 9.70 1.51 0.82
CA CYS A 20 9.34 2.69 0.04
C CYS A 20 10.60 3.27 -0.59
N PHE A 21 10.54 3.56 -1.89
CA PHE A 21 11.59 4.25 -2.65
C PHE A 21 11.01 5.49 -3.29
N CYS A 22 11.78 6.57 -3.32
CA CYS A 22 11.38 7.83 -3.90
C CYS A 22 12.47 8.34 -4.84
N ASP A 23 12.07 8.65 -6.07
CA ASP A 23 12.82 9.45 -7.03
C ASP A 23 12.17 10.83 -7.05
N GLU A 24 12.73 11.76 -6.28
CA GLU A 24 12.18 13.12 -6.16
C GLU A 24 12.37 13.94 -7.45
N GLU A 25 13.46 13.74 -8.18
CA GLU A 25 13.72 14.44 -9.44
C GLU A 25 12.77 13.95 -10.55
N GLY A 26 12.54 12.64 -10.61
CA GLY A 26 11.57 12.04 -11.52
C GLY A 26 10.11 12.13 -11.05
N GLY A 27 9.87 12.63 -9.83
CA GLY A 27 8.53 12.78 -9.26
C GLY A 27 7.80 11.45 -9.05
N ARG A 28 8.52 10.35 -8.76
CA ARG A 28 7.92 9.01 -8.62
C ARG A 28 8.31 8.32 -7.31
N ALA A 29 7.34 7.74 -6.63
CA ALA A 29 7.56 6.89 -5.46
C ALA A 29 6.97 5.50 -5.68
N THR A 30 7.61 4.47 -5.14
CA THR A 30 7.14 3.09 -5.24
C THR A 30 7.19 2.39 -3.88
N PHE A 31 6.10 1.70 -3.55
CA PHE A 31 5.95 0.86 -2.38
C PHE A 31 5.97 -0.60 -2.83
N LEU A 32 6.93 -1.36 -2.31
CA LEU A 32 7.15 -2.77 -2.62
C LEU A 32 7.03 -3.62 -1.36
N SER A 33 6.89 -4.93 -1.51
CA SER A 33 7.16 -5.88 -0.43
C SER A 33 8.57 -5.65 0.14
N LYS A 34 8.77 -5.94 1.42
CA LYS A 34 10.05 -5.77 2.11
C LYS A 34 11.22 -6.57 1.50
N ASN A 35 10.92 -7.68 0.85
CA ASN A 35 11.87 -8.51 0.08
C ASN A 35 12.03 -8.07 -1.39
N TYR A 36 11.37 -6.98 -1.80
CA TYR A 36 11.46 -6.36 -3.12
C TYR A 36 10.97 -7.23 -4.29
N ASP A 37 10.11 -8.21 -4.02
CA ASP A 37 9.59 -9.14 -5.05
C ASP A 37 8.35 -8.60 -5.78
N GLU A 38 7.54 -7.77 -5.11
CA GLU A 38 6.29 -7.26 -5.64
C GLU A 38 6.14 -5.75 -5.41
N ILE A 39 5.71 -5.04 -6.44
CA ILE A 39 5.30 -3.63 -6.37
C ILE A 39 3.82 -3.59 -6.01
N HIS A 40 3.47 -3.00 -4.87
CA HIS A 40 2.08 -2.84 -4.43
C HIS A 40 1.48 -1.52 -4.93
N LEU A 41 2.25 -0.43 -4.89
CA LEU A 41 1.77 0.90 -5.27
C LEU A 41 2.89 1.72 -5.90
N THR A 42 2.58 2.41 -7.00
CA THR A 42 3.40 3.51 -7.53
C THR A 42 2.62 4.81 -7.39
N ILE A 43 3.31 5.89 -7.06
CA ILE A 43 2.78 7.24 -6.95
C ILE A 43 3.60 8.15 -7.85
N GLU A 44 2.93 8.99 -8.63
CA GLU A 44 3.57 10.02 -9.47
C GLU A 44 3.10 11.42 -9.04
N LEU A 45 4.02 12.39 -9.07
CA LEU A 45 3.74 13.80 -8.85
C LEU A 45 3.61 14.50 -10.20
N GLU A 46 2.39 14.68 -10.66
CA GLU A 46 2.10 15.36 -11.92
C GLU A 46 1.45 16.72 -11.68
N ASN A 47 2.14 17.81 -12.07
CA ASN A 47 1.63 19.18 -11.95
C ASN A 47 1.13 19.53 -10.52
N GLY A 48 1.80 19.00 -9.49
CA GLY A 48 1.45 19.21 -8.08
C GLY A 48 0.34 18.28 -7.55
N HIS A 49 -0.15 17.35 -8.36
CA HIS A 49 -1.13 16.34 -7.96
C HIS A 49 -0.46 14.98 -7.80
N LEU A 50 -0.90 14.23 -6.78
CA LEU A 50 -0.51 12.83 -6.62
C LEU A 50 -1.42 11.95 -7.47
N VAL A 51 -0.81 11.18 -8.36
CA VAL A 51 -1.45 10.14 -9.16
C VAL A 51 -1.08 8.79 -8.53
N PHE A 52 -2.10 8.01 -8.14
CA PHE A 52 -1.91 6.73 -7.46
C PHE A 52 -2.18 5.57 -8.42
N HIS A 53 -1.26 4.61 -8.48
CA HIS A 53 -1.37 3.39 -9.26
C HIS A 53 -1.36 2.16 -8.31
N PRO A 54 -2.46 1.89 -7.59
CA PRO A 54 -2.54 0.77 -6.66
C PRO A 54 -2.71 -0.56 -7.39
N ARG A 55 -2.12 -1.63 -6.84
CA ARG A 55 -2.55 -3.00 -7.12
C ARG A 55 -3.86 -3.33 -6.41
N TRP A 56 -4.46 -4.44 -6.82
CA TRP A 56 -5.75 -4.95 -6.33
C TRP A 56 -5.81 -5.14 -4.80
N ASN A 57 -4.66 -5.33 -4.15
CA ASN A 57 -4.54 -5.56 -2.72
C ASN A 57 -4.27 -4.29 -1.90
N VAL A 58 -4.15 -3.11 -2.52
CA VAL A 58 -3.82 -1.87 -1.82
C VAL A 58 -5.07 -1.08 -1.46
N LYS A 59 -5.09 -0.55 -0.23
CA LYS A 59 -6.08 0.40 0.26
C LYS A 59 -5.40 1.72 0.60
N ILE A 60 -5.93 2.81 0.04
CA ILE A 60 -5.42 4.16 0.28
C ILE A 60 -6.52 4.93 1.02
N LYS A 61 -6.18 5.51 2.17
CA LYS A 61 -7.10 6.29 3.01
C LYS A 61 -6.55 7.70 3.23
N THR A 62 -7.41 8.69 3.22
CA THR A 62 -7.07 10.05 3.67
C THR A 62 -7.33 10.18 5.17
N VAL A 63 -6.55 11.03 5.85
CA VAL A 63 -6.77 11.34 7.26
C VAL A 63 -7.65 12.58 7.37
N GLN A 64 -8.77 12.50 8.09
CA GLN A 64 -9.66 13.66 8.29
C GLN A 64 -8.92 14.85 8.90
N GLY A 65 -9.23 16.05 8.41
CA GLY A 65 -8.63 17.30 8.89
C GLY A 65 -7.26 17.65 8.30
N THR A 66 -6.75 16.85 7.35
CA THR A 66 -5.50 17.16 6.64
C THR A 66 -5.57 16.76 5.17
N SER A 67 -5.10 17.64 4.28
CA SER A 67 -4.96 17.36 2.85
C SER A 67 -3.62 16.70 2.48
N LYS A 68 -2.69 16.64 3.43
CA LYS A 68 -1.31 16.20 3.18
C LYS A 68 -0.94 14.85 3.81
N LYS A 69 -1.90 14.08 4.32
CA LYS A 69 -1.63 12.78 4.95
C LYS A 69 -2.45 11.64 4.36
N TYR A 70 -1.76 10.55 4.06
CA TYR A 70 -2.35 9.31 3.54
C TYR A 70 -1.93 8.12 4.37
N VAL A 71 -2.82 7.14 4.49
CA VAL A 71 -2.53 5.82 5.05
C VAL A 71 -2.65 4.79 3.93
N ILE A 72 -1.55 4.07 3.69
CA ILE A 72 -1.44 2.99 2.72
C ILE A 72 -1.44 1.67 3.50
N ASP A 73 -2.49 0.90 3.29
CA ASP A 73 -2.64 -0.42 3.87
C ASP A 73 -2.66 -1.45 2.75
N ILE A 74 -2.22 -2.66 3.07
CA ILE A 74 -2.25 -3.76 2.11
C ILE A 74 -3.00 -4.92 2.73
N ASN A 75 -3.97 -5.42 1.98
CA ASN A 75 -4.50 -6.73 2.24
C ASN A 75 -3.42 -7.69 1.78
N PHE A 76 -2.52 -8.10 2.69
CA PHE A 76 -1.90 -9.39 2.46
C PHE A 76 -3.05 -10.39 2.32
N PRO A 77 -3.03 -11.26 1.30
CA PRO A 77 -3.76 -12.50 1.44
C PRO A 77 -3.10 -13.22 2.62
N ASP A 78 -3.52 -12.87 3.83
CA ASP A 78 -3.19 -13.63 5.02
C ASP A 78 -3.62 -15.05 4.71
N GLU A 79 -2.63 -15.93 4.65
CA GLU A 79 -2.75 -17.38 4.67
C GLU A 79 -3.67 -17.93 3.57
N VAL A 80 -3.08 -18.76 2.70
CA VAL A 80 -3.87 -19.70 1.90
C VAL A 80 -4.89 -20.31 2.88
N MET A 81 -6.18 -19.99 2.76
CA MET A 81 -7.20 -20.79 3.43
C MET A 81 -6.90 -22.18 2.92
N ASN A 82 -6.35 -23.06 3.78
CA ASN A 82 -6.29 -24.46 3.45
C ASN A 82 -7.74 -24.83 3.19
N LEU A 83 -8.06 -25.18 1.94
CA LEU A 83 -9.39 -25.68 1.60
C LEU A 83 -9.74 -26.92 2.44
N ASP A 84 -8.73 -27.56 3.05
CA ASP A 84 -8.85 -28.63 4.03
C ASP A 84 -9.40 -28.19 5.40
N ASP A 85 -9.33 -26.89 5.75
CA ASP A 85 -9.91 -26.32 6.97
C ASP A 85 -11.34 -25.78 6.76
N CYS A 86 -11.89 -25.87 5.53
CA CYS A 86 -13.31 -25.64 5.31
C CYS A 86 -14.10 -26.81 5.92
N PRO A 87 -14.98 -26.59 6.93
CA PRO A 87 -15.86 -27.65 7.38
C PRO A 87 -16.69 -28.10 6.20
N MET A 88 -16.50 -29.35 5.78
CA MET A 88 -17.32 -29.99 4.77
C MET A 88 -18.78 -29.83 5.22
N VAL A 89 -19.54 -29.03 4.49
CA VAL A 89 -20.98 -28.97 4.65
C VAL A 89 -21.48 -30.33 4.17
N THR A 90 -21.78 -31.23 5.10
CA THR A 90 -22.54 -32.41 4.79
C THR A 90 -23.95 -31.93 4.47
N GLU A 91 -24.33 -31.99 3.20
CA GLU A 91 -25.71 -31.82 2.78
C GLU A 91 -26.54 -32.95 3.42
N ASP A 92 -27.59 -32.58 4.15
CA ASP A 92 -28.60 -33.49 4.72
C ASP A 92 -29.52 -34.09 3.64
#